data_AF-A0A534SB85-F1
#
_entry.id   AF-A0A534SB85-F1
#
_cell.length_a   1.000
_cell.length_b   1.000
_cell.length_c   1.000
_cell.angle_alpha   90.00
_cell.angle_beta   90.00
_cell.angle_gamma   90.00
#
_symmetry.space_group_name_H-M   'P 1'
#
loop_
_entity.id
_entity.type
_entity.pdbx_description
1 polymer ?
#
loop_
_entity_poly.entity_id
_entity_poly.type
_entity_poly.pdbx_seq_one_letter_code
_entity_poly.pdbx_strand_id
1 'polypeptide(L)'
;MVQKALRQLMVVVPLVLSFWSTAASAQAVPYIEPPPLVRFTGALHPLEEKGRGGLLTLTVSVKDTKWIFRIAKVEKLTGRNPSGWRLLQDLFPPQVRFVGPAELLHPLQEPEIVGKLLIIEGRLYTGDRMLLITAVEEATEKPTQTKPAYVQ
;
A
#
# COMPACT_ATOMS: atom_id res chain seq x y z
N MET A 1 50.31 61.74 -54.82
CA MET A 1 49.75 62.30 -53.56
C MET A 1 48.61 61.41 -53.11
N VAL A 2 48.83 60.51 -52.15
CA VAL A 2 47.76 59.75 -51.49
C VAL A 2 48.01 59.85 -49.99
N GLN A 3 46.97 60.27 -49.27
CA GLN A 3 47.05 60.81 -47.92
C GLN A 3 47.51 59.79 -46.88
N LYS A 4 48.37 60.33 -46.01
CA LYS A 4 48.85 59.88 -44.70
C LYS A 4 47.85 59.06 -43.87
N ALA A 5 48.42 58.02 -43.27
CA ALA A 5 47.99 57.35 -42.06
C ALA A 5 47.76 58.31 -40.88
N LEU A 6 46.74 58.03 -40.04
CA LEU A 6 46.74 58.11 -38.56
C LEU A 6 45.34 57.70 -38.07
N ARG A 7 45.14 56.54 -37.43
CA ARG A 7 45.31 56.23 -35.98
C ARG A 7 44.05 56.57 -35.17
N GLN A 8 43.72 55.63 -34.28
CA GLN A 8 42.77 55.67 -33.15
C GLN A 8 41.36 55.14 -33.45
N LEU A 9 41.02 53.90 -33.06
CA LEU A 9 40.80 53.36 -31.70
C LEU A 9 39.38 53.65 -31.23
N MET A 10 38.48 52.67 -31.36
CA MET A 10 37.42 52.49 -30.38
C MET A 10 36.89 51.05 -30.39
N VAL A 11 37.09 50.42 -29.24
CA VAL A 11 36.59 49.13 -28.77
C VAL A 11 35.10 48.98 -29.09
N VAL A 12 34.74 47.93 -29.84
CA VAL A 12 33.38 47.38 -29.82
C VAL A 12 33.52 45.89 -29.54
N VAL A 13 33.59 45.58 -28.24
CA VAL A 13 33.32 44.25 -27.72
C VAL A 13 31.81 44.18 -27.47
N PRO A 14 31.06 43.33 -28.16
CA PRO A 14 29.84 42.78 -27.62
C PRO A 14 30.07 41.27 -27.44
N LEU A 15 30.49 40.91 -26.23
CA LEU A 15 29.87 39.87 -25.42
C LEU A 15 29.11 38.76 -26.20
N VAL A 16 29.80 37.94 -27.00
CA VAL A 16 29.26 36.64 -27.45
C VAL A 16 29.63 35.58 -26.42
N LEU A 17 29.27 35.84 -25.16
CA LEU A 17 29.03 34.76 -24.20
C LEU A 17 27.62 34.26 -24.53
N SER A 18 27.50 33.50 -25.62
CA SER A 18 26.32 32.69 -25.87
C SER A 18 26.25 31.68 -24.74
N PHE A 19 25.54 32.09 -23.69
CA PHE A 19 24.94 31.24 -22.68
C PHE A 19 24.41 29.98 -23.36
N TRP A 20 25.16 28.90 -23.27
CA TRP A 20 24.57 27.59 -23.42
C TRP A 20 23.72 27.39 -22.17
N SER A 21 22.47 27.83 -22.26
CA SER A 21 21.44 27.43 -21.30
C SER A 21 21.33 25.91 -21.39
N THR A 22 22.08 25.20 -20.54
CA THR A 22 21.71 23.85 -20.15
C THR A 22 20.32 23.95 -19.57
N ALA A 23 19.31 23.64 -20.39
CA ALA A 23 17.97 23.38 -19.90
C ALA A 23 18.12 22.31 -18.83
N ALA A 24 18.03 22.70 -17.57
CA ALA A 24 17.91 21.77 -16.47
C ALA A 24 16.58 21.07 -16.71
N SER A 25 16.63 19.87 -17.29
CA SER A 25 15.49 18.97 -17.32
C SER A 25 15.03 18.84 -15.87
N ALA A 26 13.91 19.48 -15.53
CA ALA A 26 13.24 19.27 -14.27
C ALA A 26 12.90 17.78 -14.22
N GLN A 27 13.75 16.99 -13.57
CA GLN A 27 13.48 15.59 -13.34
C GLN A 27 12.21 15.56 -12.51
N ALA A 28 11.11 15.11 -13.11
CA ALA A 28 9.84 14.96 -12.44
C ALA A 28 10.09 14.13 -11.18
N VAL A 29 9.85 14.72 -10.01
CA VAL A 29 9.93 14.00 -8.75
C VAL A 29 8.98 12.82 -8.86
N PRO A 30 9.43 11.56 -8.71
CA PRO A 30 8.54 10.42 -8.82
C PRO A 30 7.41 10.58 -7.81
N TYR A 31 6.17 10.57 -8.29
CA TYR A 31 5.00 10.59 -7.43
C TYR A 31 4.91 9.24 -6.71
N ILE A 32 5.38 9.19 -5.47
CA ILE A 32 5.22 8.03 -4.60
C ILE A 32 3.84 8.14 -3.97
N GLU A 33 2.86 7.37 -4.48
CA GLU A 33 1.56 7.25 -3.81
C GLU A 33 1.80 6.66 -2.41
N PRO A 34 1.22 7.26 -1.35
CA PRO A 34 1.40 6.71 -0.01
C PRO A 34 0.83 5.29 0.08
N PRO A 35 1.39 4.43 0.93
CA PRO A 35 0.87 3.08 1.17
C PRO A 35 -0.63 3.14 1.50
N PRO A 36 -1.48 2.39 0.76
CA PRO A 36 -2.91 2.45 0.95
C PRO A 36 -3.32 1.96 2.34
N LEU A 37 -4.27 2.67 2.94
CA LEU A 37 -4.98 2.16 4.11
C LEU A 37 -5.99 1.11 3.62
N VAL A 38 -5.96 -0.06 4.21
CA VAL A 38 -6.80 -1.20 3.82
C VAL A 38 -7.51 -1.79 5.04
N ARG A 39 -8.65 -2.41 4.79
CA ARG A 39 -9.37 -3.25 5.74
C ARG A 39 -9.49 -4.65 5.17
N PHE A 40 -8.97 -5.61 5.91
CA PHE A 40 -9.14 -7.04 5.66
C PHE A 40 -10.20 -7.60 6.60
N THR A 41 -11.11 -8.40 6.06
CA THR A 41 -12.02 -9.23 6.85
C THR A 41 -11.75 -10.68 6.53
N GLY A 42 -11.56 -11.52 7.55
CA GLY A 42 -11.20 -12.92 7.35
C GLY A 42 -10.88 -13.65 8.65
N ALA A 43 -10.38 -14.88 8.54
CA ALA A 43 -10.05 -15.73 9.69
C ALA A 43 -8.63 -16.29 9.58
N LEU A 44 -7.96 -16.43 10.73
CA LEU A 44 -6.63 -17.05 10.85
C LEU A 44 -6.77 -18.56 11.09
N HIS A 45 -5.95 -19.34 10.39
CA HIS A 45 -5.89 -20.79 10.46
C HIS A 45 -4.44 -21.28 10.54
N PRO A 46 -4.16 -22.41 11.21
CA PRO A 46 -2.84 -23.04 11.18
C PRO A 46 -2.41 -23.39 9.75
N LEU A 47 -1.09 -23.37 9.51
CA LEU A 47 -0.51 -23.61 8.17
C LEU A 47 -0.84 -25.01 7.59
N GLU A 48 -1.17 -25.97 8.45
CA GLU A 48 -1.42 -27.37 8.11
C GLU A 48 -2.84 -27.63 7.56
N GLU A 49 -3.75 -26.66 7.61
CA GLU A 49 -5.14 -26.87 7.21
C GLU A 49 -5.30 -26.86 5.68
N LYS A 50 -5.22 -28.05 5.06
CA LYS A 50 -5.63 -28.28 3.67
C LYS A 50 -7.15 -28.21 3.54
N GLY A 51 -7.69 -26.99 3.43
CA GLY A 51 -9.12 -26.72 3.23
C GLY A 51 -9.47 -26.33 1.79
N ARG A 52 -10.60 -26.87 1.30
CA ARG A 52 -11.12 -26.80 -0.08
C ARG A 52 -11.43 -25.37 -0.56
N GLY A 53 -11.23 -25.18 -1.86
CA GLY A 53 -11.30 -23.90 -2.57
C GLY A 53 -12.66 -23.19 -2.56
N GLY A 54 -12.57 -21.87 -2.50
CA GLY A 54 -13.67 -20.91 -2.60
C GLY A 54 -13.25 -19.49 -2.15
N LEU A 55 -12.35 -19.38 -1.17
CA LEU A 55 -11.81 -18.13 -0.62
C LEU A 55 -10.34 -17.91 -1.03
N LEU A 56 -9.95 -16.66 -1.28
CA LEU A 56 -8.54 -16.27 -1.49
C LEU A 56 -7.77 -16.39 -0.17
N THR A 57 -6.58 -16.97 -0.23
CA THR A 57 -5.73 -17.22 0.95
C THR A 57 -4.47 -16.35 0.91
N LEU A 58 -4.07 -15.86 2.09
CA LEU A 58 -2.84 -15.12 2.30
C LEU A 58 -2.02 -15.82 3.39
N THR A 59 -0.76 -16.10 3.12
CA THR A 59 0.16 -16.56 4.18
C THR A 59 0.57 -15.35 5.00
N VAL A 60 0.19 -15.33 6.27
CA VAL A 60 0.48 -14.23 7.18
C VAL A 60 1.57 -14.66 8.15
N SER A 61 2.54 -13.78 8.41
CA SER A 61 3.49 -13.94 9.51
C SER A 61 3.27 -12.87 10.57
N VAL A 62 3.13 -13.31 11.82
CA VAL A 62 3.11 -12.45 13.01
C VAL A 62 4.30 -12.87 13.86
N LYS A 63 5.33 -12.01 13.96
CA LYS A 63 6.66 -12.40 14.48
C LYS A 63 7.18 -13.64 13.73
N ASP A 64 7.46 -14.73 14.43
CA ASP A 64 7.99 -15.97 13.88
C ASP A 64 6.90 -17.01 13.54
N THR A 65 5.64 -16.72 13.89
CA THR A 65 4.51 -17.64 13.67
C THR A 65 3.85 -17.38 12.32
N LYS A 66 3.64 -18.44 11.55
CA LYS A 66 2.96 -18.39 10.25
C LYS A 66 1.54 -18.94 10.33
N TRP A 67 0.64 -18.25 9.65
CA TRP A 67 -0.79 -18.55 9.59
C TRP A 67 -1.28 -18.51 8.14
N ILE A 68 -2.36 -19.21 7.87
CA ILE A 68 -3.20 -18.99 6.69
C ILE A 68 -4.31 -18.02 7.08
N PHE A 69 -4.36 -16.87 6.44
CA PHE A 69 -5.47 -15.94 6.55
C PHE A 69 -6.43 -16.14 5.38
N ARG A 70 -7.64 -16.64 5.66
CA ARG A 70 -8.71 -16.81 4.67
C ARG A 70 -9.46 -15.50 4.54
N ILE A 71 -9.31 -14.85 3.39
CA ILE A 71 -9.86 -13.52 3.15
C ILE A 71 -11.33 -13.64 2.72
N ALA A 72 -12.23 -13.07 3.50
CA ALA A 72 -13.64 -12.89 3.16
C ALA A 72 -13.87 -11.58 2.38
N LYS A 73 -13.19 -10.49 2.77
CA LYS A 73 -13.34 -9.17 2.14
C LYS A 73 -12.04 -8.36 2.21
N VAL A 74 -11.80 -7.54 1.19
CA VAL A 74 -10.73 -6.53 1.18
C VAL A 74 -11.28 -5.20 0.69
N GLU A 75 -11.05 -4.15 1.48
CA GLU A 75 -11.46 -2.78 1.17
C GLU A 75 -10.24 -1.86 1.15
N LYS A 76 -10.15 -1.00 0.13
CA LYS A 76 -9.21 0.12 0.11
C LYS A 76 -9.91 1.31 0.75
N LEU A 77 -9.43 1.77 1.90
CA LEU A 77 -10.01 2.89 2.65
C LEU A 77 -9.50 4.26 2.13
N THR A 78 -8.45 4.26 1.32
CA THR A 78 -7.86 5.46 0.71
C THR A 78 -7.83 5.39 -0.81
N GLY A 79 -8.03 6.51 -1.51
CA GLY A 79 -7.96 6.58 -2.97
C GLY A 79 -9.32 6.37 -3.65
N ARG A 80 -9.32 6.36 -5.00
CA ARG A 80 -10.56 6.44 -5.80
C ARG A 80 -11.30 5.11 -6.02
N ASN A 81 -10.62 3.98 -5.89
CA ASN A 81 -11.22 2.65 -6.10
C ASN A 81 -11.31 1.90 -4.76
N PRO A 82 -12.51 1.60 -4.25
CA PRO A 82 -12.68 0.94 -2.96
C PRO A 82 -12.37 -0.56 -3.01
N SER A 83 -12.32 -1.18 -4.20
CA SER A 83 -12.01 -2.60 -4.35
C SER A 83 -10.54 -2.87 -4.02
N GLY A 84 -10.28 -3.56 -2.91
CA GLY A 84 -8.93 -3.93 -2.49
C GLY A 84 -8.36 -5.16 -3.18
N TRP A 85 -9.14 -5.88 -3.99
CA TRP A 85 -8.74 -7.16 -4.58
C TRP A 85 -7.54 -7.04 -5.53
N ARG A 86 -7.39 -5.92 -6.24
CA ARG A 86 -6.22 -5.68 -7.09
C ARG A 86 -4.92 -5.64 -6.28
N LEU A 87 -4.97 -5.16 -5.03
CA LEU A 87 -3.80 -5.10 -4.15
C LEU A 87 -3.25 -6.50 -3.82
N LEU A 88 -4.09 -7.53 -3.85
CA LEU A 88 -3.65 -8.91 -3.63
C LEU A 88 -2.80 -9.45 -4.79
N GLN A 89 -3.00 -8.94 -6.01
CA GLN A 89 -2.20 -9.34 -7.17
C GLN A 89 -0.74 -8.86 -7.00
N ASP A 90 -0.56 -7.67 -6.43
CA ASP A 90 0.74 -7.08 -6.15
C ASP A 90 1.49 -7.78 -5.01
N LEU A 91 0.80 -8.65 -4.25
CA LEU A 91 1.36 -9.43 -3.15
C LEU A 91 1.85 -10.81 -3.58
N PHE A 92 1.96 -11.14 -4.88
CA PHE A 92 2.35 -12.48 -5.32
C PHE A 92 3.85 -12.81 -5.09
N PRO A 93 4.23 -13.97 -4.52
CA PRO A 93 3.38 -15.00 -3.89
C PRO A 93 2.62 -14.50 -2.66
N PRO A 94 1.33 -14.86 -2.46
CA PRO A 94 0.39 -14.19 -1.55
C PRO A 94 0.80 -14.35 -0.07
N GLN A 95 1.75 -13.53 0.36
CA GLN A 95 2.32 -13.53 1.69
C GLN A 95 2.49 -12.11 2.21
N VAL A 96 2.19 -11.90 3.50
CA VAL A 96 2.33 -10.61 4.16
C VAL A 96 2.83 -10.81 5.59
N ARG A 97 3.67 -9.89 6.05
CA ARG A 97 4.07 -9.78 7.46
C ARG A 97 3.24 -8.73 8.16
N PHE A 98 2.61 -9.11 9.25
CA PHE A 98 1.89 -8.19 10.13
C PHE A 98 2.89 -7.58 11.12
N VAL A 99 2.92 -6.25 11.16
CA VAL A 99 3.75 -5.46 12.08
C VAL A 99 2.90 -4.39 12.73
N GLY A 100 3.29 -3.91 13.90
CA GLY A 100 2.53 -2.91 14.63
C GLY A 100 2.74 -3.01 16.15
N PRO A 101 1.94 -2.26 16.92
CA PRO A 101 1.97 -2.28 18.38
C PRO A 101 1.71 -3.68 18.94
N ALA A 102 2.36 -4.02 20.06
CA ALA A 102 2.31 -5.36 20.64
C ALA A 102 0.90 -5.74 21.10
N GLU A 103 0.13 -4.76 21.59
CA GLU A 103 -1.27 -4.89 22.00
C GLU A 103 -2.21 -5.31 20.88
N LEU A 104 -1.88 -5.01 19.61
CA LEU A 104 -2.67 -5.45 18.45
C LEU A 104 -2.18 -6.80 17.91
N LEU A 105 -0.89 -7.10 18.04
CA LEU A 105 -0.29 -8.32 17.52
C LEU A 105 -0.39 -9.52 18.47
N HIS A 106 -0.42 -9.28 19.78
CA HIS A 106 -0.47 -10.36 20.79
C HIS A 106 -1.72 -11.22 20.65
N PRO A 107 -2.94 -10.67 20.54
CA PRO A 107 -4.15 -11.48 20.41
C PRO A 107 -4.17 -12.35 19.14
N LEU A 108 -3.47 -11.93 18.07
CA LEU A 108 -3.36 -12.69 16.83
C LEU A 108 -2.47 -13.94 16.94
N GLN A 109 -1.75 -14.12 18.06
CA GLN A 109 -0.91 -15.28 18.34
C GLN A 109 -1.57 -16.24 19.34
N GLU A 110 -2.70 -15.85 19.93
CA GLU A 110 -3.43 -16.65 20.91
C GLU A 110 -4.25 -17.74 20.20
N PRO A 111 -4.30 -18.96 20.75
CA PRO A 111 -5.06 -20.06 20.14
C PRO A 111 -6.56 -19.74 20.03
N GLU A 112 -7.11 -18.88 20.91
CA GLU A 112 -8.51 -18.45 20.87
C GLU A 112 -8.88 -17.67 19.59
N ILE A 113 -7.90 -17.13 18.85
CA ILE A 113 -8.15 -16.35 17.62
C ILE A 113 -8.42 -17.23 16.40
N VAL A 114 -8.07 -18.51 16.47
CA VAL A 114 -8.17 -19.43 15.33
C VAL A 114 -9.62 -19.58 14.89
N GLY A 115 -9.86 -19.38 13.60
CA GLY A 115 -11.18 -19.49 12.99
C GLY A 115 -12.15 -18.34 13.30
N LYS A 116 -11.82 -17.43 14.22
CA LYS A 116 -12.63 -16.24 14.49
C LYS A 116 -12.62 -15.29 13.30
N LEU A 117 -13.76 -14.64 13.06
CA LEU A 117 -13.87 -13.61 12.03
C LEU A 117 -13.26 -12.31 12.57
N LEU A 118 -12.22 -11.83 11.90
CA LEU A 118 -11.46 -10.65 12.26
C LEU A 118 -11.64 -9.54 11.24
N ILE A 119 -11.63 -8.30 11.71
CA ILE A 119 -11.48 -7.09 10.92
C ILE A 119 -10.12 -6.49 11.27
N ILE A 120 -9.23 -6.42 10.29
CA ILE A 120 -7.86 -5.93 10.45
C ILE A 120 -7.68 -4.72 9.55
N GLU A 121 -7.32 -3.59 10.13
CA GLU A 121 -6.97 -2.38 9.40
C GLU A 121 -5.48 -2.11 9.47
N GLY A 122 -4.95 -1.54 8.39
CA GLY A 122 -3.56 -1.15 8.38
C GLY A 122 -3.10 -0.51 7.07
N ARG A 123 -1.87 -0.03 7.07
CA ARG A 123 -1.19 0.47 5.86
C ARG A 123 -0.46 -0.67 5.18
N LEU A 124 -0.84 -0.96 3.94
CA LEU A 124 -0.26 -2.04 3.15
C LEU A 124 0.91 -1.54 2.31
N TYR A 125 2.11 -2.00 2.66
CA TYR A 125 3.34 -1.80 1.91
C TYR A 125 3.53 -3.02 1.02
N THR A 126 3.00 -2.99 -0.21
CA THR A 126 3.06 -4.13 -1.13
C THR A 126 4.49 -4.50 -1.52
N GLY A 127 5.37 -3.51 -1.69
CA GLY A 127 6.80 -3.72 -1.98
C GLY A 127 7.52 -4.51 -0.88
N ASP A 128 7.26 -4.16 0.38
CA ASP A 128 7.86 -4.84 1.55
C ASP A 128 7.06 -6.06 2.03
N ARG A 129 5.90 -6.31 1.40
CA ARG A 129 4.91 -7.32 1.81
C ARG A 129 4.58 -7.21 3.29
N MET A 130 4.30 -5.99 3.73
CA MET A 130 4.12 -5.66 5.12
C MET A 130 2.79 -4.93 5.31
N LEU A 131 2.01 -5.37 6.29
CA LEU A 131 0.83 -4.64 6.77
C LEU A 131 1.19 -4.05 8.13
N LEU A 132 1.30 -2.73 8.18
CA LEU A 132 1.38 -2.01 9.44
C LEU A 132 -0.03 -1.91 10.02
N ILE A 133 -0.33 -2.77 10.98
CA ILE A 133 -1.63 -2.87 11.63
C ILE A 133 -1.87 -1.64 12.48
N THR A 134 -3.06 -1.06 12.30
CA THR A 134 -3.55 0.10 13.05
C THR A 134 -4.78 -0.24 13.89
N ALA A 135 -5.52 -1.29 13.54
CA ALA A 135 -6.64 -1.80 14.34
C ALA A 135 -6.88 -3.29 14.08
N VAL A 136 -7.36 -4.00 15.10
CA VAL A 136 -7.81 -5.39 15.04
C VAL A 136 -9.08 -5.49 15.86
N GLU A 137 -10.16 -5.99 15.26
CA GLU A 137 -11.44 -6.20 15.91
C GLU A 137 -11.96 -7.61 15.60
N GLU A 138 -12.58 -8.26 16.59
CA GLU A 138 -13.38 -9.46 16.36
C GLU A 138 -14.74 -9.03 15.79
N ALA A 139 -15.09 -9.53 14.60
CA ALA A 139 -16.40 -9.29 14.04
C ALA A 139 -17.42 -10.09 14.84
N THR A 140 -18.16 -9.41 15.72
CA THR A 140 -19.35 -10.02 16.33
C THR A 140 -20.35 -10.28 15.22
N GLU A 141 -20.78 -11.53 15.07
CA GLU A 141 -21.98 -11.83 14.28
C GLU A 141 -23.13 -11.00 14.86
N LYS A 142 -23.47 -9.88 14.24
CA LYS A 142 -24.79 -9.28 14.47
C LYS A 142 -25.79 -10.33 13.96
N PRO A 143 -26.69 -10.86 14.79
CA PRO A 143 -27.74 -11.71 14.29
C PRO A 143 -28.49 -10.91 13.23
N THR A 144 -28.57 -11.47 12.03
CA THR A 144 -29.40 -10.99 10.93
C THR A 144 -30.76 -10.62 11.53
N GLN A 145 -31.06 -9.32 11.53
CA GLN A 145 -32.35 -8.81 11.94
C GLN A 145 -33.35 -9.32 10.91
N THR A 146 -33.99 -10.45 11.23
CA THR A 146 -35.11 -11.00 10.48
C THR A 146 -36.18 -9.93 10.44
N LYS A 147 -36.28 -9.24 9.30
CA LYS A 147 -37.41 -8.39 8.95
C LYS A 147 -38.67 -9.24 9.18
N PRO A 148 -39.61 -8.86 10.06
CA PRO A 148 -40.80 -9.66 10.27
C PRO A 148 -41.56 -9.76 8.94
N ALA A 149 -41.88 -10.99 8.56
CA ALA A 149 -42.79 -11.28 7.47
C ALA A 149 -44.09 -10.51 7.72
N TYR A 150 -44.44 -9.62 6.80
CA TYR A 150 -45.74 -8.98 6.80
C TYR A 150 -46.76 -10.07 6.46
N VAL A 151 -47.54 -10.49 7.46
CA VAL A 151 -48.72 -11.33 7.26
C VAL A 151 -49.78 -10.44 6.62
N GLN A 152 -50.22 -10.80 5.41
CA GLN A 152 -51.41 -10.24 4.77
C GLN A 152 -52.67 -10.88 5.38
#